data_AF-A0A7C4WH23-F1
#
_entry.id   AF-A0A7C4WH23-F1
#
_cell.length_a   1.000
_cell.length_b   1.000
_cell.length_c   1.000
_cell.angle_alpha   90.00
_cell.angle_beta   90.00
_cell.angle_gamma   90.00
#
_symmetry.space_group_name_H-M   'P 1'
#
loop_
_entity.id
_entity.type
_entity.pdbx_description
1 polymer ?
#
loop_
_entity_poly.entity_id
_entity_poly.type
_entity_poly.pdbx_seq_one_letter_code
_entity_poly.pdbx_strand_id
1 'polypeptide(L)'
;MVTESIIEDEHFKLLTFLIVSARGCVDEPPLYGPLRLIDAAEKLIELMDKMGKADERLKEIMKTIHERKFSVVRDEKEFINLLDELVLKVSKIIKEAQSTK
;
A
#
# COMPACT_ATOMS: atom_id res chain seq x y z
N MET A 1 -27.77 2.17 15.22
CA MET A 1 -27.72 0.88 14.50
C MET A 1 -27.04 0.96 13.11
N VAL A 2 -26.83 2.13 12.50
CA VAL A 2 -26.06 2.26 11.23
C VAL A 2 -24.56 2.56 11.47
N THR A 3 -24.21 3.10 12.65
CA THR A 3 -22.85 3.58 12.93
C THR A 3 -21.87 2.47 13.31
N GLU A 4 -22.28 1.44 14.05
CA GLU A 4 -21.40 0.30 14.35
C GLU A 4 -21.10 -0.52 13.09
N SER A 5 -22.04 -0.61 12.14
CA SER A 5 -21.83 -1.44 10.94
C SER A 5 -20.82 -0.87 9.96
N ILE A 6 -20.71 0.47 9.86
CA ILE A 6 -19.79 1.10 8.90
C ILE A 6 -18.36 1.18 9.42
N ILE A 7 -18.18 1.34 10.74
CA ILE A 7 -16.85 1.42 11.36
C ILE A 7 -16.10 0.09 11.24
N GLU A 8 -16.82 -1.03 11.24
CA GLU A 8 -16.24 -2.36 11.04
C GLU A 8 -15.97 -2.73 9.59
N ASP A 9 -16.48 -1.97 8.62
CA ASP A 9 -16.23 -2.22 7.21
C ASP A 9 -14.76 -1.94 6.84
N GLU A 10 -14.08 -2.93 6.28
CA GLU A 10 -12.65 -2.84 5.96
C GLU A 10 -12.35 -1.81 4.85
N HIS A 11 -13.27 -1.56 3.92
CA HIS A 11 -13.14 -0.48 2.93
C HIS A 11 -13.29 0.88 3.61
N PHE A 12 -14.20 1.00 4.56
CA PHE A 12 -14.35 2.22 5.36
C PHE A 12 -13.13 2.49 6.24
N LYS A 13 -12.51 1.45 6.81
CA LYS A 13 -11.23 1.56 7.54
C LYS A 13 -10.11 2.06 6.62
N LEU A 14 -10.00 1.52 5.40
CA LEU A 14 -9.03 2.00 4.41
C LEU A 14 -9.31 3.44 3.97
N LEU A 15 -10.57 3.79 3.71
CA LEU A 15 -10.99 5.16 3.38
C LEU A 15 -10.62 6.15 4.50
N THR A 16 -10.90 5.78 5.73
CA THR A 16 -10.56 6.58 6.92
C THR A 16 -9.05 6.76 7.02
N PHE A 17 -8.28 5.69 6.82
CA PHE A 17 -6.82 5.75 6.80
C PHE A 17 -6.32 6.74 5.75
N LEU A 18 -6.84 6.69 4.51
CA LEU A 18 -6.44 7.59 3.42
C LEU A 18 -6.74 9.06 3.75
N ILE A 19 -7.95 9.37 4.22
CA ILE A 19 -8.38 10.75 4.51
C ILE A 19 -7.56 11.34 5.68
N VAL A 20 -7.43 10.59 6.78
CA VAL A 20 -6.70 11.05 7.96
C VAL A 20 -5.21 11.20 7.64
N SER A 21 -4.63 10.25 6.90
CA SER A 21 -3.24 10.33 6.46
C SER A 21 -2.99 11.54 5.57
N ALA A 22 -3.89 11.81 4.61
CA ALA A 22 -3.76 12.97 3.73
C ALA A 22 -3.71 14.29 4.51
N ARG A 23 -4.53 14.44 5.55
CA ARG A 23 -4.44 15.61 6.43
C ARG A 23 -3.12 15.62 7.19
N GLY A 24 -2.71 14.50 7.78
CA GLY A 24 -1.45 14.39 8.52
C GLY A 24 -0.23 14.82 7.69
N CYS A 25 -0.17 14.41 6.42
CA CYS A 25 0.93 14.72 5.51
C CYS A 25 1.21 16.22 5.31
N VAL A 26 0.24 17.11 5.56
CA VAL A 26 0.43 18.56 5.40
C VAL A 26 1.46 19.13 6.38
N ASP A 27 1.52 18.56 7.60
CA ASP A 27 2.39 19.02 8.67
C ASP A 27 3.57 18.06 8.94
N GLU A 28 3.66 16.94 8.20
CA GLU A 28 4.68 15.90 8.33
C GLU A 28 5.84 16.09 7.31
N PRO A 29 7.00 15.42 7.48
CA PRO A 29 8.07 15.43 6.49
C PRO A 29 7.60 14.98 5.09
N PRO A 30 8.12 15.54 3.99
CA PRO A 30 7.61 15.25 2.64
C PRO A 30 7.56 13.76 2.25
N LEU A 31 8.51 12.95 2.72
CA LEU A 31 8.57 11.52 2.44
C LEU A 31 7.49 10.69 3.15
N TYR A 32 6.80 11.27 4.14
CA TYR A 32 5.70 10.58 4.80
C TYR A 32 4.49 10.46 3.87
N GLY A 33 4.31 11.38 2.92
CA GLY A 33 3.31 11.22 1.85
C GLY A 33 3.47 9.89 1.10
N PRO A 34 4.62 9.65 0.45
CA PRO A 34 4.95 8.35 -0.14
C PRO A 34 4.82 7.17 0.83
N LEU A 35 5.27 7.29 2.09
CA LEU A 35 5.09 6.24 3.10
C LEU A 35 3.61 5.86 3.30
N ARG A 36 2.72 6.87 3.44
CA ARG A 36 1.28 6.63 3.62
C ARG A 36 0.65 5.98 2.40
N LEU A 37 1.10 6.31 1.18
CA LEU A 37 0.64 5.65 -0.04
C LEU A 37 1.03 4.17 -0.07
N ILE A 38 2.26 3.86 0.35
CA ILE A 38 2.74 2.48 0.43
C ILE A 38 2.03 1.69 1.54
N ASP A 39 1.79 2.29 2.70
CA ASP A 39 1.02 1.67 3.79
C ASP A 39 -0.45 1.44 3.37
N ALA A 40 -1.05 2.38 2.65
CA ALA A 40 -2.38 2.19 2.06
C ALA A 40 -2.40 1.07 1.00
N ALA A 41 -1.34 0.94 0.19
CA ALA A 41 -1.22 -0.13 -0.79
C ALA A 41 -1.15 -1.51 -0.12
N GLU A 42 -0.38 -1.66 0.97
CA GLU A 42 -0.35 -2.90 1.76
C GLU A 42 -1.74 -3.27 2.28
N LYS A 43 -2.44 -2.31 2.90
CA LYS A 43 -3.82 -2.50 3.40
C LYS A 43 -4.80 -2.88 2.29
N LEU A 44 -4.66 -2.28 1.12
CA LEU A 44 -5.49 -2.61 -0.04
C LEU A 44 -5.21 -4.04 -0.53
N ILE A 45 -3.96 -4.46 -0.59
CA ILE A 45 -3.61 -5.84 -0.98
C ILE A 45 -4.13 -6.84 0.05
N GLU A 46 -4.03 -6.55 1.35
CA GLU A 46 -4.61 -7.36 2.42
C GLU A 46 -6.13 -7.51 2.24
N LEU A 47 -6.83 -6.42 1.95
CA LEU A 47 -8.26 -6.43 1.64
C LEU A 47 -8.57 -7.26 0.39
N MET A 48 -7.78 -7.11 -0.67
CA MET A 48 -7.91 -7.93 -1.88
C MET A 48 -7.70 -9.42 -1.59
N ASP A 49 -6.75 -9.78 -0.72
CA ASP A 49 -6.50 -11.17 -0.32
C ASP A 49 -7.68 -11.76 0.45
N LYS A 50 -8.24 -11.02 1.42
CA LYS A 50 -9.46 -11.40 2.14
C LYS A 50 -10.65 -11.67 1.20
N MET A 51 -10.67 -11.00 0.04
CA MET A 51 -11.69 -11.18 -0.99
C MET A 51 -11.36 -12.26 -2.04
N GLY A 52 -10.22 -12.96 -1.90
CA GLY A 52 -9.77 -13.97 -2.87
C GLY A 52 -9.28 -13.39 -4.20
N LYS A 53 -8.87 -12.11 -4.22
CA LYS A 53 -8.42 -11.38 -5.41
C LYS A 53 -6.90 -11.16 -5.47
N ALA A 54 -6.16 -11.54 -4.43
CA ALA A 54 -4.70 -11.43 -4.42
C ALA A 54 -4.06 -12.76 -4.86
N ASP A 55 -3.21 -12.68 -5.89
CA ASP A 55 -2.34 -13.79 -6.28
C ASP A 55 -0.98 -13.70 -5.57
N GLU A 56 -0.09 -14.66 -5.83
CA GLU A 56 1.23 -14.72 -5.19
C GLU A 56 2.09 -13.48 -5.50
N ARG A 57 1.89 -12.86 -6.66
CA ARG A 57 2.66 -11.66 -7.07
C ARG A 57 2.26 -10.46 -6.22
N LEU A 58 0.97 -10.30 -5.94
CA LEU A 58 0.48 -9.27 -5.00
C LEU A 58 0.92 -9.56 -3.56
N LYS A 59 0.94 -10.83 -3.14
CA LYS A 59 1.43 -11.22 -1.79
C LYS A 59 2.92 -10.93 -1.63
N GLU A 60 3.71 -11.14 -2.67
CA GLU A 60 5.13 -10.76 -2.68
C GLU A 60 5.31 -9.25 -2.51
N ILE A 61 4.55 -8.44 -3.25
CA ILE A 61 4.54 -6.97 -3.12
C ILE A 61 4.18 -6.56 -1.68
N MET A 62 3.11 -7.12 -1.12
CA MET A 62 2.69 -6.85 0.26
C MET A 62 3.80 -7.17 1.27
N LYS A 63 4.45 -8.32 1.13
CA LYS A 63 5.57 -8.73 1.98
C LYS A 63 6.76 -7.75 1.87
N THR A 64 7.14 -7.36 0.65
CA THR A 64 8.22 -6.38 0.43
C THR A 64 7.92 -5.05 1.10
N ILE A 65 6.67 -4.58 1.02
CA ILE A 65 6.22 -3.36 1.71
C ILE A 65 6.34 -3.52 3.22
N HIS A 66 5.80 -4.61 3.76
CA HIS A 66 5.77 -4.89 5.20
C HIS A 66 7.17 -4.85 5.83
N GLU A 67 8.13 -5.49 5.18
CA GLU A 67 9.51 -5.63 5.67
C GLU A 67 10.30 -4.32 5.63
N ARG A 68 10.01 -3.42 4.68
CA ARG A 68 10.91 -2.32 4.34
C ARG A 68 10.32 -0.92 4.44
N LYS A 69 9.00 -0.72 4.53
CA LYS A 69 8.38 0.63 4.52
C LYS A 69 8.93 1.58 5.58
N PHE A 70 9.36 1.07 6.74
CA PHE A 70 9.91 1.89 7.83
C PHE A 70 11.38 2.31 7.64
N SER A 71 12.03 1.93 6.53
CA SER A 71 13.37 2.41 6.18
C SER A 71 13.41 3.93 6.04
N VAL A 72 12.29 4.59 5.69
CA VAL A 72 12.17 6.06 5.61
C VAL A 72 12.65 6.81 6.85
N VAL A 73 12.63 6.18 8.03
CA VAL A 73 13.10 6.79 9.29
C VAL A 73 14.61 6.70 9.47
N ARG A 74 15.27 5.72 8.84
CA ARG A 74 16.67 5.36 9.09
C ARG A 74 17.58 5.58 7.87
N ASP A 75 17.04 5.38 6.68
CA ASP A 75 17.72 5.44 5.39
C ASP A 75 16.73 5.84 4.28
N GLU A 76 16.73 7.13 3.94
CA GLU A 76 15.92 7.69 2.85
C GLU A 76 16.25 7.03 1.50
N LYS A 77 17.51 6.67 1.26
CA LYS A 77 17.92 6.06 -0.01
C LYS A 77 17.38 4.64 -0.12
N GLU A 78 17.40 3.88 0.98
CA GLU A 78 16.76 2.56 1.03
C GLU A 78 15.25 2.65 0.76
N PHE A 79 14.59 3.68 1.32
CA PHE A 79 13.17 3.91 1.07
C PHE A 79 12.88 4.25 -0.39
N ILE A 80 13.68 5.11 -1.03
CA ILE A 80 13.54 5.40 -2.46
C ILE A 80 13.76 4.13 -3.31
N ASN A 81 14.78 3.33 -2.99
CA ASN A 81 15.03 2.06 -3.69
C ASN A 81 13.85 1.07 -3.53
N LEU A 82 13.17 1.07 -2.37
CA LEU A 82 11.94 0.31 -2.18
C LEU A 82 10.85 0.79 -3.14
N LEU A 83 10.64 2.10 -3.28
CA LEU A 83 9.64 2.65 -4.20
C LEU A 83 9.93 2.22 -5.66
N ASP A 84 11.19 2.32 -6.09
CA ASP A 84 11.60 1.90 -7.43
C ASP A 84 11.34 0.40 -7.66
N GLU A 85 11.66 -0.44 -6.68
CA GLU A 85 11.39 -1.88 -6.76
C GLU A 85 9.89 -2.18 -6.88
N LEU A 86 9.04 -1.50 -6.11
CA LEU A 86 7.59 -1.70 -6.16
C LEU A 86 7.02 -1.31 -7.53
N VAL A 87 7.49 -0.22 -8.12
CA VAL A 87 7.13 0.18 -9.49
C VAL A 87 7.51 -0.90 -10.50
N LEU A 88 8.71 -1.49 -10.38
CA LEU A 88 9.16 -2.57 -11.26
C LEU A 88 8.32 -3.84 -11.10
N LYS A 89 7.99 -4.24 -9.86
CA LYS A 89 7.14 -5.43 -9.60
C LYS A 89 5.76 -5.27 -10.23
N VAL A 90 5.10 -4.13 -10.03
CA VAL A 90 3.77 -3.86 -10.64
C VAL A 90 3.87 -3.81 -12.17
N SER A 91 4.90 -3.16 -12.72
CA SER A 91 5.12 -3.09 -14.17
C SER A 91 5.30 -4.48 -14.80
N LYS A 92 5.98 -5.39 -14.11
CA LYS A 92 6.15 -6.78 -14.55
C LYS A 92 4.82 -7.52 -14.62
N ILE A 93 3.96 -7.38 -13.60
CA ILE A 93 2.61 -7.97 -13.60
C ILE A 93 1.79 -7.48 -14.80
N ILE A 94 1.84 -6.17 -15.08
CA ILE A 94 1.15 -5.57 -16.24
C ILE A 94 1.67 -6.15 -17.55
N LYS A 95 2.99 -6.25 -17.73
CA LYS A 95 3.61 -6.79 -18.95
C LYS A 95 3.23 -8.25 -19.20
N GLU A 96 3.23 -9.08 -18.16
CA GLU A 96 2.83 -10.49 -18.22
C GLU A 96 1.36 -10.62 -18.65
N ALA A 97 0.48 -9.81 -18.05
CA ALA A 97 -0.94 -9.77 -18.41
C ALA A 97 -1.18 -9.34 -19.87
N GLN A 98 -0.32 -8.49 -20.43
CA GLN A 98 -0.40 -8.08 -21.83
C GLN A 98 0.17 -9.11 -22.81
N SER A 99 1.19 -9.87 -22.40
CA SER A 99 1.87 -10.88 -23.24
C SER A 99 1.09 -12.21 -23.33
N THR A 100 0.02 -12.34 -22.55
CA THR A 100 -0.89 -13.50 -22.55
C THR A 100 -2.15 -13.25 -23.42
N LYS A 101 -2.24 -12.07 -24.07
CA LYS A 101 -3.23 -11.76 -25.11
C LYS A 101 -2.63 -11.99 -26.49
#